data_AF-A0A821X7Y7-F1
#
_entry.id   AF-A0A821X7Y7-F1
#
_cell.length_a   1.000
_cell.length_b   1.000
_cell.length_c   1.000
_cell.angle_alpha   90.00
_cell.angle_beta   90.00
_cell.angle_gamma   90.00
#
_symmetry.space_group_name_H-M   'P 1'
#
loop_
_entity.id
_entity.type
_entity.pdbx_description
1 polymer ?
#
loop_
_entity_poly.entity_id
_entity_poly.type
_entity_poly.pdbx_seq_one_letter_code
_entity_poly.pdbx_strand_id
1 'polypeptide(L)'
;LLILYLLINIALLIYVVIYRTIKTKSNVLVIFARIGGMLFNFNCALIIILMLKHAILLIRTNKFLRKLIPVDDHIDFHKVVGRVIAGLAILHTVAHMANFGRLNDYSWATYMVKLFKYKQY
;
A
#
# COMPACT_ATOMS: atom_id res chain seq x y z
N LEU A 1 -10.00 16.45 -8.04
CA LEU A 1 -9.74 14.98 -7.98
C LEU A 1 -8.33 14.66 -7.48
N LEU A 2 -7.27 15.16 -8.15
CA LEU A 2 -5.88 14.91 -7.76
C LEU A 2 -5.56 15.35 -6.32
N ILE A 3 -6.01 16.55 -5.91
CA ILE A 3 -5.82 17.07 -4.54
C ILE A 3 -6.51 16.18 -3.51
N LEU A 4 -7.74 15.75 -3.77
CA LEU A 4 -8.49 14.83 -2.90
C LEU A 4 -7.78 13.47 -2.78
N TYR A 5 -7.28 12.95 -3.89
CA TYR A 5 -6.47 11.73 -3.91
C TYR A 5 -5.20 11.88 -3.08
N LEU A 6 -4.45 12.97 -3.24
CA LEU A 6 -3.25 13.24 -2.44
C LEU A 6 -3.60 13.36 -0.95
N LEU A 7 -4.68 14.06 -0.61
CA LEU A 7 -5.15 14.18 0.78
C LEU A 7 -5.48 12.82 1.40
N ILE A 8 -6.17 11.93 0.67
CA ILE A 8 -6.50 10.59 1.18
C ILE A 8 -5.22 9.74 1.37
N ASN A 9 -4.29 9.76 0.42
CA ASN A 9 -3.02 9.03 0.56
C ASN A 9 -2.18 9.58 1.72
N ILE A 10 -2.13 10.91 1.91
CA ILE A 10 -1.43 11.53 3.04
C ILE A 10 -2.10 11.18 4.37
N ALA A 11 -3.43 11.22 4.45
CA ALA A 11 -4.18 10.85 5.64
C ALA A 11 -3.94 9.38 6.04
N LEU A 12 -3.93 8.47 5.06
CA LEU A 12 -3.57 7.05 5.28
C LEU A 12 -2.13 6.89 5.76
N LEU A 13 -1.19 7.64 5.19
CA LEU A 13 0.21 7.63 5.62
C LEU A 13 0.33 8.06 7.08
N ILE A 14 -0.28 9.20 7.44
CA ILE A 14 -0.28 9.74 8.80
C ILE A 14 -0.91 8.74 9.77
N TYR A 15 -2.05 8.14 9.41
CA TYR A 15 -2.72 7.14 10.23
C TYR A 15 -1.80 5.97 10.57
N VAL A 16 -1.08 5.42 9.59
CA VAL A 16 -0.14 4.30 9.81
C VAL A 16 1.05 4.72 10.66
N VAL A 17 1.62 5.90 10.41
CA VAL A 17 2.75 6.42 11.18
C VAL A 17 2.36 6.60 12.65
N ILE A 18 1.24 7.27 12.93
CA ILE A 18 0.77 7.52 14.30
C ILE A 18 0.45 6.20 14.99
N TYR A 19 -0.34 5.34 14.35
CA TYR A 19 -0.75 4.06 14.93
C TYR A 19 0.48 3.21 15.31
N ARG A 20 1.46 3.09 14.42
CA ARG A 20 2.62 2.22 14.66
C ARG A 20 3.70 2.84 15.55
N THR A 21 3.90 4.15 15.49
CA THR A 21 4.86 4.85 16.35
C THR A 21 4.37 4.84 17.80
N ILE A 22 3.07 5.05 18.03
CA ILE A 22 2.52 5.17 19.37
C ILE A 22 2.14 3.81 19.98
N LYS A 23 1.47 2.93 19.23
CA LYS A 23 0.97 1.65 19.78
C LYS A 23 1.98 0.52 19.73
N THR A 24 2.71 0.40 18.61
CA THR A 24 3.51 -0.81 18.33
C THR A 24 5.00 -0.61 18.58
N LYS A 25 5.48 0.65 18.68
CA LYS A 25 6.91 1.00 18.75
C LYS A 25 7.78 0.22 17.75
N SER A 26 7.27 0.04 16.54
CA SER A 26 7.95 -0.76 15.53
C SER A 26 9.06 0.04 14.85
N ASN A 27 10.12 -0.65 14.42
CA ASN A 27 11.23 -0.06 13.66
C ASN A 27 10.74 0.71 12.42
N VAL A 28 11.43 1.79 12.09
CA VAL A 28 11.11 2.70 10.96
C VAL A 28 10.97 1.93 9.65
N LEU A 29 11.82 0.92 9.41
CA LEU A 29 11.76 0.03 8.24
C LEU A 29 10.42 -0.73 8.12
N VAL A 30 9.86 -1.20 9.24
CA VAL A 30 8.57 -1.90 9.27
C VAL A 30 7.41 -0.93 9.03
N ILE A 31 7.54 0.31 9.50
CA ILE A 31 6.56 1.36 9.27
C ILE A 31 6.48 1.68 7.77
N PHE A 32 7.61 1.88 7.10
CA PHE A 32 7.65 2.12 5.64
C PHE A 32 7.05 0.96 4.83
N ALA A 33 7.40 -0.29 5.16
CA ALA A 33 6.83 -1.45 4.49
C ALA A 33 5.29 -1.52 4.62
N ARG A 34 4.76 -1.14 5.78
CA ARG A 34 3.31 -1.16 6.05
C ARG A 34 2.58 0.02 5.41
N ILE A 35 3.19 1.21 5.38
CA ILE A 35 2.68 2.36 4.62
C ILE A 35 2.58 1.98 3.14
N GLY A 36 3.64 1.41 2.57
CA GLY A 36 3.66 0.97 1.17
C GLY A 36 2.55 -0.03 0.86
N GLY A 37 2.34 -1.04 1.72
CA GLY A 37 1.26 -2.02 1.54
C GLY A 37 -0.15 -1.43 1.65
N MET A 38 -0.41 -0.55 2.61
CA MET A 38 -1.73 0.09 2.76
C MET A 38 -2.04 1.03 1.60
N LEU A 39 -1.07 1.84 1.18
CA LEU A 39 -1.24 2.73 0.02
C LEU A 39 -1.46 1.91 -1.25
N PHE A 40 -0.70 0.83 -1.48
CA PHE A 40 -0.89 -0.05 -2.63
C PHE A 40 -2.30 -0.64 -2.69
N ASN A 41 -2.80 -1.17 -1.56
CA ASN A 41 -4.14 -1.76 -1.49
C ASN A 41 -5.24 -0.72 -1.78
N PHE A 42 -5.12 0.48 -1.21
CA PHE A 42 -6.06 1.57 -1.48
C PHE A 42 -6.07 1.96 -2.97
N ASN A 43 -4.89 2.12 -3.57
CA ASN A 43 -4.77 2.47 -4.98
C ASN A 43 -5.37 1.38 -5.89
N CYS A 44 -5.17 0.10 -5.58
CA CYS A 44 -5.80 -1.03 -6.29
C CYS A 44 -7.34 -1.06 -6.16
N ALA A 45 -7.90 -0.73 -5.00
CA ALA A 45 -9.35 -0.63 -4.88
C ALA A 45 -9.90 0.56 -5.70
N LEU A 46 -9.18 1.69 -5.66
CA LEU A 46 -9.59 2.92 -6.33
C LEU A 46 -9.56 2.80 -7.85
N ILE A 47 -8.55 2.14 -8.44
CA ILE A 47 -8.45 1.98 -9.90
C ILE A 47 -9.62 1.16 -10.48
N ILE A 48 -10.14 0.20 -9.72
CA ILE A 48 -11.33 -0.60 -10.07
C ILE A 48 -12.57 0.32 -10.05
N ILE A 49 -12.79 1.04 -8.96
CA ILE A 49 -13.94 1.95 -8.81
C ILE A 49 -14.03 2.98 -9.95
N LEU A 50 -12.88 3.49 -10.42
CA LEU A 50 -12.82 4.45 -11.52
C LEU A 50 -13.31 3.92 -12.87
N MET A 51 -13.35 2.60 -13.08
CA MET A 51 -13.78 1.99 -14.35
C MET A 51 -15.15 1.29 -14.26
N LEU A 52 -15.76 1.22 -13.07
CA LEU A 52 -17.09 0.65 -12.92
C LEU A 52 -18.16 1.62 -13.46
N LYS A 53 -18.75 1.25 -14.60
CA LYS A 53 -19.82 2.02 -15.27
C LYS A 53 -20.98 2.36 -14.33
N HIS A 54 -21.42 1.43 -13.47
CA HIS A 54 -22.48 1.67 -12.50
C HIS A 54 -22.09 2.67 -11.40
N ALA A 55 -20.84 2.64 -10.92
CA ALA A 55 -20.35 3.60 -9.93
C ALA A 55 -20.25 5.01 -10.51
N ILE A 56 -19.75 5.13 -11.75
CA ILE A 56 -19.68 6.40 -12.49
C ILE A 56 -21.09 6.96 -12.73
N LEU A 57 -22.05 6.11 -13.09
CA LEU A 57 -23.45 6.50 -13.26
C LEU A 57 -24.03 7.04 -11.95
N LEU A 58 -23.84 6.36 -10.82
CA LEU A 58 -24.29 6.82 -9.50
C LEU A 58 -23.71 8.19 -9.09
N ILE A 59 -22.45 8.44 -9.45
CA ILE A 59 -21.79 9.74 -9.22
C ILE A 59 -22.41 10.82 -10.13
N ARG A 60 -22.80 10.46 -11.37
CA ARG A 60 -23.39 11.37 -12.34
C ARG A 60 -24.85 11.74 -12.01
N THR A 61 -25.65 10.82 -11.47
CA THR A 61 -27.03 11.10 -11.04
C THR A 61 -27.09 11.93 -9.76
N ASN A 62 -26.08 11.83 -8.89
CA ASN A 62 -26.01 12.64 -7.67
C ASN A 62 -25.46 14.05 -7.95
N LYS A 63 -26.33 15.06 -7.84
CA LYS A 63 -25.95 16.48 -8.02
C LYS A 63 -24.80 16.93 -7.11
N PHE A 64 -24.74 16.44 -5.86
CA PHE A 64 -23.65 16.76 -4.92
C PHE A 64 -22.31 16.15 -5.35
N LEU A 65 -22.30 14.87 -5.72
CA LEU A 65 -21.08 14.15 -6.11
C LEU A 65 -20.53 14.65 -7.45
N ARG A 66 -21.40 15.00 -8.40
CA ARG A 66 -21.02 15.61 -9.67
C ARG A 66 -20.33 16.97 -9.52
N LYS A 67 -20.65 17.75 -8.48
CA LYS A 67 -20.00 19.05 -8.21
C LYS A 67 -18.63 18.88 -7.55
N LEU A 68 -18.44 17.79 -6.80
CA LEU A 68 -17.19 17.49 -6.09
C LEU A 68 -16.18 16.73 -6.98
N ILE A 69 -16.68 15.84 -7.84
CA ILE A 69 -15.90 14.97 -8.70
C ILE A 69 -16.22 15.34 -10.16
N PRO A 70 -15.36 16.10 -10.86
CA PRO A 70 -15.47 16.25 -12.30
C PRO A 70 -15.24 14.88 -12.93
N VAL A 71 -16.32 14.25 -13.39
CA VAL A 71 -16.34 12.87 -13.89
C VAL A 71 -15.69 12.79 -15.26
N ASP A 72 -15.58 13.88 -16.01
CA ASP A 72 -15.15 13.83 -17.41
C ASP A 72 -13.70 13.32 -17.60
N ASP A 73 -12.83 13.45 -16.59
CA ASP A 73 -11.42 13.01 -16.65
C ASP A 73 -11.13 11.68 -15.91
N HIS A 74 -12.15 10.89 -15.55
CA HIS A 74 -11.97 9.65 -14.79
C HIS A 74 -11.03 8.63 -15.46
N ILE A 75 -10.99 8.61 -16.80
CA ILE A 75 -10.12 7.73 -17.59
C ILE A 75 -8.65 8.17 -17.51
N ASP A 76 -8.37 9.47 -17.59
CA ASP A 76 -7.00 9.97 -17.48
C ASP A 76 -6.47 9.84 -16.06
N PHE A 77 -7.34 10.01 -15.06
CA PHE A 77 -7.00 9.72 -13.68
C PHE A 77 -6.71 8.23 -13.45
N HIS A 78 -7.47 7.32 -14.07
CA HIS A 78 -7.18 5.88 -14.05
C HIS A 78 -5.78 5.57 -14.62
N LYS A 79 -5.36 6.21 -15.72
CA LYS A 79 -3.99 6.04 -16.27
C LYS A 79 -2.91 6.49 -15.30
N VAL A 80 -3.12 7.59 -14.58
CA VAL A 80 -2.17 8.08 -13.56
C VAL A 80 -2.07 7.10 -12.39
N VAL A 81 -3.21 6.70 -11.82
CA VAL A 81 -3.26 5.74 -10.71
C VAL A 81 -2.65 4.40 -11.11
N GLY A 82 -2.90 3.93 -12.35
CA GLY A 82 -2.30 2.70 -12.88
C GLY A 82 -0.77 2.74 -12.91
N ARG A 83 -0.17 3.87 -13.32
CA ARG A 83 1.30 4.04 -13.27
C ARG A 83 1.84 4.02 -11.85
N VAL A 84 1.14 4.63 -10.90
CA VAL A 84 1.51 4.63 -9.47
C VAL A 84 1.45 3.21 -8.89
N ILE A 85 0.40 2.46 -9.19
CA ILE A 85 0.25 1.06 -8.76
C ILE A 85 1.38 0.20 -9.34
N ALA A 86 1.72 0.36 -10.62
CA ALA A 86 2.81 -0.40 -11.22
C ALA A 86 4.15 -0.15 -10.50
N GLY A 87 4.47 1.11 -10.19
CA GLY A 87 5.66 1.45 -9.41
C GLY A 87 5.64 0.86 -7.98
N LEU A 88 4.49 0.96 -7.30
CA LEU A 88 4.32 0.39 -5.96
C LEU A 88 4.37 -1.15 -5.96
N ALA A 89 3.85 -1.82 -6.99
CA ALA A 89 3.92 -3.27 -7.15
C ALA A 89 5.37 -3.72 -7.30
N ILE A 90 6.16 -3.05 -8.14
CA ILE A 90 7.60 -3.34 -8.30
C ILE A 90 8.30 -3.15 -6.96
N LEU A 91 8.06 -2.04 -6.26
CA LEU A 91 8.68 -1.77 -4.96
C LEU A 91 8.29 -2.83 -3.93
N HIS A 92 7.03 -3.27 -3.91
CA HIS A 92 6.54 -4.33 -3.04
C HIS A 92 7.21 -5.68 -3.35
N THR A 93 7.32 -6.06 -4.63
CA THR A 93 8.02 -7.28 -5.05
C THR A 93 9.50 -7.24 -4.68
N VAL A 94 10.18 -6.12 -4.91
CA VAL A 94 11.60 -5.94 -4.53
C VAL A 94 11.77 -6.01 -3.01
N ALA A 95 10.86 -5.42 -2.23
CA ALA A 95 10.91 -5.50 -0.77
C ALA A 95 10.75 -6.93 -0.27
N HIS A 96 9.83 -7.71 -0.85
CA HIS A 96 9.69 -9.13 -0.54
C HIS A 96 10.90 -9.95 -0.96
N MET A 97 11.46 -9.68 -2.14
CA MET A 97 12.67 -10.35 -2.63
C MET A 97 13.88 -10.08 -1.75
N ALA A 98 14.06 -8.83 -1.30
CA ALA A 98 15.13 -8.45 -0.38
C ALA A 98 14.95 -9.06 1.03
N ASN A 99 13.71 -9.20 1.50
CA ASN A 99 13.42 -9.88 2.76
C ASN A 99 13.67 -11.40 2.65
N PHE A 100 13.34 -12.01 1.52
CA PHE A 100 13.63 -13.43 1.25
C PHE A 100 15.14 -13.68 1.14
N GLY A 101 15.88 -12.78 0.48
CA GLY A 101 17.35 -12.81 0.45
C GLY A 101 17.96 -12.75 1.85
N ARG A 102 17.49 -11.84 2.71
CA ARG A 102 17.91 -11.76 4.11
C ARG A 102 17.53 -12.99 4.94
N LEU A 103 16.40 -13.62 4.67
CA LEU A 103 16.00 -14.88 5.34
C LEU A 103 16.89 -16.05 4.92
N ASN A 104 17.42 -16.04 3.70
CA ASN A 104 18.35 -17.06 3.22
C ASN A 104 19.74 -16.97 3.87
N ASP A 105 20.18 -15.79 4.32
CA ASP A 105 21.41 -15.66 5.12
C ASP A 105 21.27 -16.32 6.51
N TYR A 106 20.03 -16.54 6.99
CA TYR A 106 19.76 -17.28 8.23
C TYR A 106 19.32 -18.74 7.99
N SER A 107 19.22 -19.17 6.73
CA SER A 107 18.78 -20.50 6.32
C SER A 107 19.81 -21.55 6.73
N TRP A 108 19.34 -22.63 7.35
CA TRP A 108 20.05 -23.80 7.90
C TRP A 108 21.16 -23.53 8.95
N ALA A 109 22.16 -22.69 8.70
CA ALA A 109 23.33 -22.55 9.59
C ALA A 109 22.95 -22.02 10.99
N THR A 110 22.11 -20.97 11.06
CA THR A 110 21.67 -20.38 12.33
C THR A 110 20.70 -21.28 13.11
N TYR A 111 19.84 -22.03 12.40
CA TYR A 111 18.93 -22.99 13.01
C TYR A 111 19.68 -24.21 13.55
N MET A 112 20.70 -24.70 12.84
CA MET A 112 21.58 -25.78 13.28
C MET A 112 22.37 -25.40 14.54
N VAL A 113 22.93 -24.19 14.61
CA VAL A 113 23.64 -23.69 15.80
C VAL A 113 22.70 -23.54 17.01
N LYS A 114 21.47 -23.05 16.82
CA LYS A 114 20.46 -22.97 17.89
C LYS A 114 20.03 -24.36 18.38
N LEU A 115 19.82 -25.32 17.47
CA LEU A 115 19.48 -26.70 17.82
C LEU A 115 20.63 -27.40 18.56
N PHE A 116 21.88 -27.19 18.14
CA PHE A 116 23.05 -27.72 18.85
C PHE A 116 23.19 -27.14 20.26
N LYS A 117 22.92 -25.83 20.44
CA LYS A 117 22.92 -25.20 21.77
C LYS A 117 21.80 -25.69 22.69
N TYR A 118 20.63 -26.01 22.14
CA TYR A 118 19.48 -26.49 22.92
C TYR A 118 19.67 -27.94 23.40
N LYS A 119 20.41 -28.77 22.67
CA LYS A 119 20.66 -30.18 23.03
C LYS A 119 21.77 -30.36 24.08
N GLN A 120 22.41 -29.29 24.53
CA GLN A 120 23.52 -29.30 25.50
C GLN A 120 23.08 -28.87 26.92
N TYR A 121 21.77 -28.70 27.16
CA TYR A 121 21.16 -28.46 28.46
C TYR A 121 20.08 -29.50 28.75
#